data_AF-A0A5E4KP43-F1
#
_entry.id   AF-A0A5E4KP43-F1
#
_cell.length_a   1.000
_cell.length_b   1.000
_cell.length_c   1.000
_cell.angle_alpha   90.00
_cell.angle_beta   90.00
_cell.angle_gamma   90.00
#
_symmetry.space_group_name_H-M   'P 1'
#
loop_
_entity.id
_entity.type
_entity.pdbx_description
1 polymer ?
#
loop_
_entity_poly.entity_id
_entity_poly.type
_entity_poly.pdbx_seq_one_letter_code
_entity_poly.pdbx_strand_id
1 'polypeptide(L)'
;MTRSVTINPPKMCQPMGAILAYMGVHGCVPLVHGSQGCSTYPRYNIARHFRESAEVAVSSLSEDAAVFGGAQNLTEAIKNIKSRLSPEAIGICTTCMSETIGDDVKLISKKALQDESTKIFPASTPSYVGTHLTGYDNALRTLVETLAVNGEPNNKINIITGVINPGDIRELKNMLRLMNVQSIFLSDISETLDSPILPGGHKPLLPEGGTKLVDIADSANSLGTIAICRTAGSAAVYLKNKFNVPAILDPAPIGVANTDMFVQNICLLSGKPIPREIEIERGRLIDSMVDVHHYMFGRKVAIFGDPDIVSAMVRFFAEAGMKPTVAMTATKHKDFAPDIKAVNSEYKTDTQILEGTDLYEFHEVVKTHGAELIVGNSKGKDIADDENIPLVRVGFPVYDRVGVYRYPIIGYNGSIYLLDLMTNAILGHKYDPNKLHQ
;
A
#
# COMPACT_ATOMS: atom_id res chain seq x y z
N MET A 1 -30.82 -0.18 8.68
CA MET A 1 -30.58 0.32 10.05
C MET A 1 -29.13 0.76 10.14
N THR A 2 -28.86 2.01 10.51
CA THR A 2 -27.49 2.47 10.78
C THR A 2 -27.02 1.85 12.09
N ARG A 3 -26.18 0.81 12.00
CA ARG A 3 -25.54 0.19 13.16
C ARG A 3 -24.46 1.13 13.69
N SER A 4 -24.44 1.37 15.00
CA SER A 4 -23.42 2.20 15.68
C SER A 4 -22.14 1.43 16.04
N VAL A 5 -22.22 0.10 16.03
CA VAL A 5 -21.12 -0.83 16.30
C VAL A 5 -20.35 -1.16 15.02
N THR A 6 -19.03 -1.34 15.14
CA THR A 6 -18.17 -1.92 14.11
C THR A 6 -17.70 -3.31 14.56
N ILE A 7 -17.77 -4.31 13.69
CA ILE A 7 -17.42 -5.72 13.94
C ILE A 7 -16.38 -6.13 12.90
N ASN A 8 -15.22 -6.62 13.37
CA ASN A 8 -14.13 -7.08 12.51
C ASN A 8 -13.71 -6.07 11.41
N PRO A 9 -13.37 -4.81 11.74
CA PRO A 9 -13.00 -3.83 10.72
C PRO A 9 -11.74 -4.26 9.96
N PRO A 10 -11.75 -4.28 8.61
CA PRO A 10 -10.57 -4.62 7.80
C PRO A 10 -9.67 -3.40 7.54
N LYS A 11 -9.57 -2.47 8.50
CA LYS A 11 -8.69 -1.28 8.45
C LYS A 11 -7.79 -1.17 9.67
N MET A 12 -6.76 -0.33 9.59
CA MET A 12 -5.88 0.07 10.69
C MET A 12 -5.86 1.60 10.86
N CYS A 13 -5.24 2.08 11.94
CA CYS A 13 -5.11 3.51 12.22
C CYS A 13 -3.94 4.15 11.47
N GLN A 14 -3.95 5.49 11.38
CA GLN A 14 -2.96 6.26 10.62
C GLN A 14 -1.48 5.95 10.94
N PRO A 15 -1.04 5.81 12.20
CA PRO A 15 0.38 5.57 12.50
C PRO A 15 0.97 4.34 11.79
N MET A 16 0.15 3.29 11.55
CA MET A 16 0.59 2.14 10.77
C MET A 16 1.08 2.53 9.37
N GLY A 17 0.32 3.34 8.64
CA GLY A 17 0.72 3.75 7.30
C GLY A 17 1.89 4.72 7.29
N ALA A 18 1.97 5.63 8.26
CA ALA A 18 3.13 6.51 8.38
C ALA A 18 4.42 5.74 8.67
N ILE A 19 4.35 4.71 9.54
CA ILE A 19 5.48 3.81 9.78
C ILE A 19 5.92 3.13 8.48
N LEU A 20 4.98 2.60 7.68
CA LEU A 20 5.30 1.95 6.40
C LEU A 20 5.92 2.94 5.39
N ALA A 21 5.43 4.18 5.32
CA ALA A 21 6.01 5.22 4.47
C ALA A 21 7.45 5.57 4.90
N TYR A 22 7.71 5.68 6.21
CA TYR A 22 9.04 5.97 6.72
C TYR A 22 10.02 4.80 6.59
N MET A 23 9.55 3.56 6.70
CA MET A 23 10.36 2.36 6.40
C MET A 23 10.79 2.27 4.94
N GLY A 24 10.12 2.99 4.04
CA GLY A 24 10.52 3.10 2.64
C GLY A 24 11.59 4.16 2.39
N VAL A 25 12.10 4.85 3.40
CA VAL A 25 13.15 5.88 3.28
C VAL A 25 14.48 5.34 3.79
N HIS A 26 15.55 5.53 3.02
CA HIS A 26 16.89 5.06 3.36
C HIS A 26 17.36 5.62 4.71
N GLY A 27 17.89 4.76 5.57
CA GLY A 27 18.42 5.16 6.87
C GLY A 27 17.41 5.84 7.81
N CYS A 28 16.11 5.67 7.58
CA CYS A 28 15.06 6.31 8.36
C CYS A 28 14.58 5.42 9.51
N VAL A 29 14.48 6.00 10.72
CA VAL A 29 13.86 5.35 11.88
C VAL A 29 12.45 5.93 12.09
N PRO A 30 11.38 5.14 11.94
CA PRO A 30 10.05 5.53 12.37
C PRO A 30 10.00 5.71 13.90
N LEU A 31 9.53 6.87 14.37
CA LEU A 31 9.33 7.20 15.77
C LEU A 31 7.85 7.49 16.03
N VAL A 32 7.22 6.65 16.84
CA VAL A 32 5.86 6.88 17.34
C VAL A 32 5.93 7.81 18.55
N HIS A 33 5.46 9.05 18.40
CA HIS A 33 5.29 9.95 19.52
C HIS A 33 3.96 9.64 20.22
N GLY A 34 4.02 9.00 21.39
CA GLY A 34 2.83 8.52 22.08
C GLY A 34 3.07 7.36 23.03
N SER A 35 2.00 6.59 23.28
CA SER A 35 2.02 5.42 24.15
C SER A 35 2.77 4.24 23.50
N GLN A 36 3.40 3.42 24.33
CA GLN A 36 4.22 2.29 23.87
C GLN A 36 3.44 1.28 23.04
N GLY A 37 2.18 1.00 23.39
CA GLY A 37 1.33 0.05 22.68
C GLY A 37 1.13 0.41 21.19
N CYS A 38 1.07 1.70 20.87
CA CYS A 38 0.93 2.18 19.50
C CYS A 38 2.18 1.95 18.63
N SER A 39 3.32 1.61 19.22
CA SER A 39 4.50 1.13 18.48
C SER A 39 4.53 -0.40 18.40
N THR A 40 4.15 -1.11 19.46
CA THR A 40 4.17 -2.58 19.53
C THR A 40 3.21 -3.23 18.54
N TYR A 41 1.96 -2.77 18.45
CA TYR A 41 0.97 -3.39 17.56
C TYR A 41 1.32 -3.24 16.07
N PRO A 42 1.78 -2.07 15.58
CA PRO A 42 2.27 -1.97 14.21
C PRO A 42 3.47 -2.88 13.94
N ARG A 43 4.48 -2.89 14.82
CA ARG A 43 5.63 -3.79 14.71
C ARG A 43 5.20 -5.25 14.59
N TYR A 44 4.23 -5.67 15.40
CA TYR A 44 3.70 -7.03 15.36
C TYR A 44 3.01 -7.39 14.04
N ASN A 45 2.20 -6.47 13.49
CA ASN A 45 1.54 -6.70 12.19
C ASN A 45 2.56 -6.75 11.04
N ILE A 46 3.52 -5.83 11.02
CA ILE A 46 4.61 -5.81 10.02
C ILE A 46 5.41 -7.12 10.11
N ALA A 47 5.84 -7.53 11.32
CA ALA A 47 6.57 -8.77 11.51
C ALA A 47 5.78 -10.02 11.10
N ARG A 48 4.47 -10.07 11.34
CA ARG A 48 3.64 -11.20 10.91
C ARG A 48 3.36 -11.23 9.42
N HIS A 49 3.33 -10.08 8.77
CA HIS A 49 3.09 -10.02 7.34
C HIS A 49 4.36 -10.26 6.52
N PHE A 50 5.40 -9.47 6.78
CA PHE A 50 6.66 -9.49 6.05
C PHE A 50 7.66 -10.52 6.59
N ARG A 51 7.43 -11.08 7.79
CA ARG A 51 8.41 -11.97 8.46
C ARG A 51 9.76 -11.29 8.72
N GLU A 52 9.74 -9.97 8.83
CA GLU A 52 10.90 -9.11 9.04
C GLU A 52 10.85 -8.42 10.41
N SER A 53 12.02 -8.10 10.95
CA SER A 53 12.13 -7.21 12.10
C SER A 53 11.78 -5.78 11.69
N ALA A 54 10.82 -5.20 12.37
CA ALA A 54 10.40 -3.82 12.17
C ALA A 54 11.05 -2.95 13.26
N GLU A 55 12.02 -2.11 12.91
CA GLU A 55 12.55 -1.12 13.86
C GLU A 55 11.63 0.10 13.91
N VAL A 56 10.92 0.24 15.04
CA VAL A 56 10.02 1.37 15.32
C VAL A 56 10.30 1.82 16.75
N ALA A 57 10.73 3.07 16.88
CA ALA A 57 10.99 3.71 18.16
C ALA A 57 9.70 4.33 18.73
N VAL A 58 9.71 4.63 20.03
CA VAL A 58 8.57 5.23 20.72
C VAL A 58 9.03 6.19 21.80
N SER A 59 8.33 7.33 21.93
CA SER A 59 8.65 8.31 22.98
C SER A 59 8.16 7.91 24.37
N SER A 60 7.31 6.88 24.48
CA SER A 60 6.84 6.31 25.75
C SER A 60 6.18 7.33 26.67
N LEU A 61 5.09 7.93 26.21
CA LEU A 61 4.29 8.83 27.04
C LEU A 61 3.53 8.04 28.13
N SER A 62 3.60 8.53 29.37
CA SER A 62 2.86 8.05 30.55
C SER A 62 1.72 9.03 30.91
N GLU A 63 1.00 8.76 32.00
CA GLU A 63 -0.08 9.63 32.50
C GLU A 63 0.40 11.06 32.82
N ASP A 64 1.65 11.23 33.27
CA ASP A 64 2.23 12.56 33.55
C ASP A 64 2.26 13.45 32.30
N ALA A 65 2.44 12.86 31.11
CA ALA A 65 2.43 13.59 29.85
C ALA A 65 1.05 14.17 29.51
N ALA A 66 -0.03 13.67 30.12
CA ALA A 66 -1.35 14.28 29.97
C ALA A 66 -1.46 15.63 30.67
N VAL A 67 -0.62 15.89 31.69
CA VAL A 67 -0.59 17.17 32.42
C VAL A 67 0.43 18.12 31.81
N PHE A 68 1.63 17.63 31.49
CA PHE A 68 2.78 18.47 31.12
C PHE A 68 3.14 18.44 29.62
N GLY A 69 2.44 17.64 28.82
CA GLY A 69 2.77 17.40 27.42
C GLY A 69 3.94 16.41 27.23
N GLY A 70 4.18 16.01 25.99
CA GLY A 70 5.17 14.99 25.63
C GLY A 70 6.56 15.53 25.26
N ALA A 71 6.85 16.81 25.52
CA ALA A 71 8.04 17.48 25.01
C ALA A 71 9.36 16.87 25.48
N GLN A 72 9.46 16.53 26.78
CA GLN A 72 10.65 15.89 27.33
C GLN A 72 10.84 14.49 26.75
N ASN A 73 9.77 13.68 26.73
CA ASN A 73 9.77 12.34 26.17
C ASN A 73 10.23 12.30 24.72
N LEU A 74 9.72 13.21 23.87
CA LEU A 74 10.11 13.27 22.47
C LEU A 74 11.58 13.68 22.32
N THR A 75 12.03 14.66 23.09
CA THR A 75 13.41 15.13 23.07
C THR A 75 14.39 14.02 23.47
N GLU A 76 14.08 13.28 24.53
CA GLU A 76 14.89 12.15 25.00
C GLU A 76 14.86 10.98 23.99
N ALA A 77 13.70 10.68 23.40
CA ALA A 77 13.59 9.65 22.37
C ALA A 77 14.45 9.95 21.14
N ILE A 78 14.42 11.19 20.64
CA ILE A 78 15.27 11.63 19.52
C ILE A 78 16.75 11.46 19.87
N LYS A 79 17.17 11.91 21.06
CA LYS A 79 18.56 11.74 21.52
C LYS A 79 18.99 10.27 21.60
N ASN A 80 18.12 9.42 22.14
CA ASN A 80 18.37 7.98 22.28
C ASN A 80 18.46 7.26 20.93
N ILE A 81 17.64 7.65 19.96
CA ILE A 81 17.70 7.11 18.59
C ILE A 81 19.02 7.51 17.94
N LYS A 82 19.39 8.80 18.00
CA LYS A 82 20.65 9.30 17.43
C LYS A 82 21.87 8.60 18.01
N SER A 83 21.90 8.41 19.34
CA SER A 83 23.04 7.77 20.02
C SER A 83 23.16 6.28 19.74
N ARG A 84 22.06 5.57 19.51
CA ARG A 84 22.06 4.10 19.32
C ARG A 84 22.12 3.65 17.87
N LEU A 85 21.46 4.38 16.97
CA LEU A 85 21.27 3.96 15.57
C LEU A 85 21.94 4.90 14.57
N SER A 86 22.27 6.13 14.98
CA SER A 86 22.85 7.17 14.11
C SER A 86 22.16 7.28 12.74
N PRO A 87 20.83 7.42 12.69
CA PRO A 87 20.10 7.38 11.43
C PRO A 87 20.29 8.67 10.61
N GLU A 88 20.11 8.55 9.29
CA GLU A 88 20.05 9.71 8.39
C GLU A 88 18.74 10.50 8.58
N ALA A 89 17.66 9.80 8.93
CA ALA A 89 16.34 10.37 9.08
C ALA A 89 15.57 9.79 10.28
N ILE A 90 14.71 10.62 10.88
CA ILE A 90 13.70 10.17 11.85
C ILE A 90 12.33 10.64 11.37
N GLY A 91 11.48 9.68 11.01
CA GLY A 91 10.09 9.93 10.64
C GLY A 91 9.21 9.85 11.87
N ILE A 92 8.69 10.98 12.35
CA ILE A 92 7.85 11.03 13.54
C ILE A 92 6.39 10.94 13.11
N CYS A 93 5.64 9.99 13.70
CA CYS A 93 4.18 9.92 13.60
C CYS A 93 3.55 10.01 14.99
N THR A 94 2.38 10.61 15.10
CA THR A 94 1.68 10.86 16.36
C THR A 94 0.60 9.82 16.66
N THR A 95 0.37 9.55 17.93
CA THR A 95 -0.76 8.70 18.37
C THR A 95 -2.00 9.53 18.66
N CYS A 96 -3.14 8.87 18.88
CA CYS A 96 -4.35 9.55 19.34
C CYS A 96 -4.14 10.35 20.64
N MET A 97 -3.27 9.87 21.54
CA MET A 97 -3.00 10.56 22.81
C MET A 97 -2.24 11.87 22.60
N SER A 98 -1.11 11.83 21.87
CA SER A 98 -0.31 13.03 21.57
C SER A 98 -1.10 14.07 20.77
N GLU A 99 -2.00 13.61 19.88
CA GLU A 99 -2.91 14.49 19.13
C GLU A 99 -3.98 15.11 20.04
N THR A 100 -4.51 14.35 21.00
CA THR A 100 -5.57 14.82 21.91
C THR A 100 -5.06 15.85 22.91
N ILE A 101 -3.84 15.65 23.44
CA ILE A 101 -3.21 16.63 24.34
C ILE A 101 -2.67 17.85 23.58
N GLY A 102 -2.57 17.77 22.25
CA GLY A 102 -2.18 18.89 21.39
C GLY A 102 -0.68 19.16 21.37
N ASP A 103 0.15 18.12 21.45
CA ASP A 103 1.61 18.29 21.37
C ASP A 103 2.02 18.88 20.01
N ASP A 104 2.71 20.02 20.03
CA ASP A 104 3.34 20.59 18.83
C ASP A 104 4.64 19.86 18.52
N VAL A 105 4.49 18.67 17.93
CA VAL A 105 5.60 17.77 17.58
C VAL A 105 6.63 18.46 16.68
N LYS A 106 6.18 19.34 15.77
CA LYS A 106 7.08 20.06 14.86
C LYS A 106 8.00 21.00 15.63
N LEU A 107 7.43 21.79 16.54
CA LEU A 107 8.20 22.72 17.37
C LEU A 107 9.12 21.98 18.35
N ILE A 108 8.61 20.94 19.00
CA ILE A 108 9.38 20.13 19.96
C ILE A 108 10.55 19.46 19.26
N SER A 109 10.33 18.78 18.12
CA SER A 109 11.39 18.08 17.40
C SER A 109 12.45 19.04 16.86
N LYS A 110 12.04 20.24 16.42
CA LYS A 110 12.97 21.28 15.98
C LYS A 110 13.86 21.77 17.14
N LYS A 111 13.32 21.94 18.34
CA LYS A 111 14.08 22.32 19.54
C LYS A 111 15.01 21.19 20.03
N ALA A 112 14.61 19.94 19.83
CA ALA A 112 15.39 18.77 20.23
C ALA A 112 16.63 18.55 19.36
N LEU A 113 16.61 18.99 18.09
CA LEU A 113 17.75 18.96 17.19
C LEU A 113 18.76 20.04 17.56
N GLN A 114 19.98 19.63 17.91
CA GLN A 114 21.11 20.53 18.18
C GLN A 114 22.10 20.60 16.99
N ASP A 115 21.98 19.68 16.03
CA ASP A 115 22.82 19.58 14.83
C ASP A 115 21.99 19.10 13.62
N GLU A 116 22.51 19.30 12.40
CA GLU A 116 21.82 18.96 11.15
C GLU A 116 22.14 17.54 10.60
N SER A 117 22.85 16.69 11.33
CA SER A 117 23.29 15.37 10.83
C SER A 117 22.15 14.38 10.58
N THR A 118 21.02 14.54 11.28
CA THR A 118 19.82 13.72 11.13
C THR A 118 18.65 14.61 10.74
N LYS A 119 17.94 14.29 9.65
CA LYS A 119 16.72 15.01 9.25
C LYS A 119 15.50 14.46 10.00
N ILE A 120 14.53 15.32 10.33
CA ILE A 120 13.31 14.92 11.03
C ILE A 120 12.08 15.26 10.20
N PHE A 121 11.15 14.32 10.11
CA PHE A 121 9.90 14.45 9.36
C PHE A 121 8.71 14.21 10.29
N PRO A 122 8.12 15.26 10.88
CA PRO A 122 6.98 15.13 11.77
C PRO A 122 5.64 15.17 11.00
N ALA A 123 4.93 14.04 10.99
CA ALA A 123 3.60 13.90 10.40
C ALA A 123 2.54 13.71 11.49
N SER A 124 1.45 14.47 11.38
CA SER A 124 0.27 14.31 12.24
C SER A 124 -0.55 13.12 11.73
N THR A 125 -0.83 12.18 12.63
CA THR A 125 -1.52 10.91 12.35
C THR A 125 -2.61 10.56 13.37
N PRO A 126 -3.64 11.42 13.57
CA PRO A 126 -4.73 11.16 14.50
C PRO A 126 -5.50 9.90 14.11
N SER A 127 -5.55 8.93 15.03
CA SER A 127 -6.11 7.59 14.74
C SER A 127 -7.63 7.58 14.57
N TYR A 128 -8.33 8.64 14.97
CA TYR A 128 -9.78 8.81 14.82
C TYR A 128 -10.19 9.48 13.50
N VAL A 129 -9.24 9.84 12.63
CA VAL A 129 -9.48 10.36 11.28
C VAL A 129 -8.96 9.36 10.26
N GLY A 130 -9.71 9.07 9.20
CA GLY A 130 -9.23 8.24 8.10
C GLY A 130 -8.81 6.83 8.52
N THR A 131 -7.78 6.30 7.87
CA THR A 131 -7.22 4.95 8.09
C THR A 131 -5.70 4.93 7.94
N HIS A 132 -5.06 3.77 7.95
CA HIS A 132 -3.63 3.62 7.67
C HIS A 132 -3.24 4.28 6.34
N LEU A 133 -4.10 4.28 5.32
CA LEU A 133 -3.83 4.94 4.04
C LEU A 133 -3.65 6.46 4.20
N THR A 134 -4.47 7.11 5.02
CA THR A 134 -4.34 8.54 5.33
C THR A 134 -3.02 8.85 6.03
N GLY A 135 -2.58 7.98 6.94
CA GLY A 135 -1.31 8.17 7.62
C GLY A 135 -0.10 7.99 6.69
N TYR A 136 -0.18 7.06 5.73
CA TYR A 136 0.83 6.91 4.68
C TYR A 136 0.92 8.19 3.83
N ASP A 137 -0.22 8.69 3.37
CA ASP A 137 -0.31 9.91 2.57
C ASP A 137 0.23 11.15 3.32
N ASN A 138 -0.13 11.32 4.59
CA ASN A 138 0.37 12.42 5.44
C ASN A 138 1.90 12.37 5.63
N ALA A 139 2.45 11.18 5.87
CA ALA A 139 3.89 11.00 6.05
C ALA A 139 4.64 11.27 4.75
N LEU A 140 4.15 10.73 3.63
CA LEU A 140 4.75 10.93 2.33
C LEU A 140 4.72 12.41 1.90
N ARG A 141 3.58 13.06 2.10
CA ARG A 141 3.45 14.50 1.88
C ARG A 141 4.45 15.29 2.71
N THR A 142 4.60 14.96 4.00
CA THR A 142 5.56 15.63 4.88
C THR A 142 7.00 15.47 4.37
N LEU A 143 7.39 14.29 3.90
CA LEU A 143 8.72 14.04 3.31
C LEU A 143 8.96 14.97 2.10
N VAL A 144 8.03 14.98 1.15
CA VAL A 144 8.14 15.75 -0.08
C VAL A 144 8.08 17.26 0.18
N GLU A 145 7.15 17.73 1.02
CA GLU A 145 7.04 19.15 1.39
C GLU A 145 8.31 19.71 2.04
N THR A 146 9.02 18.85 2.78
CA THR A 146 10.23 19.22 3.52
C THR A 146 11.49 19.17 2.65
N LEU A 147 11.61 18.19 1.75
CA LEU A 147 12.85 17.92 1.02
C LEU A 147 12.85 18.44 -0.42
N ALA A 148 11.72 18.44 -1.11
CA ALA A 148 11.66 18.74 -2.53
C ALA A 148 12.17 20.15 -2.83
N VAL A 149 13.11 20.25 -3.77
CA VAL A 149 13.78 21.51 -4.14
C VAL A 149 13.92 21.62 -5.65
N ASN A 150 13.69 22.82 -6.18
CA ASN A 150 13.94 23.10 -7.60
C ASN A 150 15.44 22.99 -7.91
N GLY A 151 15.73 22.41 -9.06
CA GLY A 151 17.05 22.27 -9.66
C GLY A 151 16.93 22.04 -11.16
N GLU A 152 17.92 21.36 -11.72
CA GLU A 152 17.93 21.00 -13.15
C GLU A 152 17.04 19.77 -13.43
N PRO A 153 16.32 19.72 -14.56
CA PRO A 153 15.52 18.56 -14.94
C PRO A 153 16.31 17.25 -14.90
N ASN A 154 15.78 16.24 -14.20
CA ASN A 154 16.50 14.99 -13.96
C ASN A 154 16.13 13.86 -14.95
N ASN A 155 15.14 14.07 -15.83
CA ASN A 155 14.61 13.09 -16.79
C ASN A 155 14.09 11.78 -16.16
N LYS A 156 13.68 11.81 -14.88
CA LYS A 156 13.09 10.69 -14.14
C LYS A 156 11.57 10.85 -14.02
N ILE A 157 10.87 9.78 -13.68
CA ILE A 157 9.46 9.80 -13.29
C ILE A 157 9.34 9.44 -11.81
N ASN A 158 8.58 10.22 -11.04
CA ASN A 158 8.28 9.87 -9.66
C ASN A 158 7.15 8.84 -9.62
N ILE A 159 7.31 7.80 -8.79
CA ILE A 159 6.31 6.77 -8.55
C ILE A 159 5.89 6.81 -7.08
N ILE A 160 4.60 6.90 -6.83
CA ILE A 160 4.00 6.76 -5.50
C ILE A 160 3.16 5.49 -5.46
N THR A 161 3.52 4.57 -4.58
CA THR A 161 2.95 3.21 -4.55
C THR A 161 1.75 3.06 -3.64
N GLY A 162 1.67 3.84 -2.57
CA GLY A 162 0.77 3.53 -1.45
C GLY A 162 1.24 2.30 -0.68
N VAL A 163 0.30 1.66 0.03
CA VAL A 163 0.58 0.46 0.84
C VAL A 163 0.43 -0.79 -0.03
N ILE A 164 1.55 -1.23 -0.63
CA ILE A 164 1.65 -2.46 -1.44
C ILE A 164 2.82 -3.33 -0.95
N ASN A 165 3.01 -4.51 -1.52
CA ASN A 165 4.06 -5.43 -1.06
C ASN A 165 5.42 -5.19 -1.75
N PRO A 166 6.54 -5.61 -1.13
CA PRO A 166 7.87 -5.59 -1.75
C PRO A 166 7.92 -6.20 -3.16
N GLY A 167 7.23 -7.34 -3.37
CA GLY A 167 7.10 -7.97 -4.69
C GLY A 167 6.51 -7.06 -5.75
N ASP A 168 5.46 -6.31 -5.41
CA ASP A 168 4.79 -5.36 -6.31
C ASP A 168 5.73 -4.22 -6.72
N ILE A 169 6.48 -3.67 -5.77
CA ILE A 169 7.44 -2.59 -6.04
C ILE A 169 8.56 -3.09 -6.98
N ARG A 170 9.05 -4.31 -6.78
CA ARG A 170 10.07 -4.91 -7.66
C ARG A 170 9.56 -5.13 -9.07
N GLU A 171 8.29 -5.52 -9.23
CA GLU A 171 7.71 -5.66 -10.57
C GLU A 171 7.56 -4.30 -11.27
N LEU A 172 7.12 -3.26 -10.56
CA LEU A 172 7.09 -1.90 -11.12
C LEU A 172 8.49 -1.43 -11.57
N LYS A 173 9.51 -1.64 -10.74
CA LYS A 173 10.91 -1.35 -11.10
C LYS A 173 11.36 -2.15 -12.31
N ASN A 174 10.97 -3.43 -12.41
CA ASN A 174 11.29 -4.28 -13.54
C ASN A 174 10.65 -3.74 -14.84
N MET A 175 9.37 -3.39 -14.81
CA MET A 175 8.68 -2.79 -15.97
C MET A 175 9.37 -1.49 -16.40
N LEU A 176 9.65 -0.58 -15.46
CA LEU A 176 10.35 0.69 -15.75
C LEU A 176 11.73 0.47 -16.36
N ARG A 177 12.48 -0.53 -15.86
CA ARG A 177 13.78 -0.95 -16.41
C ARG A 177 13.64 -1.45 -17.85
N LEU A 178 12.65 -2.29 -18.15
CA LEU A 178 12.38 -2.77 -19.52
C LEU A 178 12.02 -1.62 -20.47
N MET A 179 11.26 -0.64 -19.98
CA MET A 179 10.93 0.59 -20.71
C MET A 179 12.11 1.59 -20.80
N ASN A 180 13.26 1.26 -20.20
CA ASN A 180 14.42 2.12 -20.11
C ASN A 180 14.12 3.48 -19.44
N VAL A 181 13.19 3.53 -18.49
CA VAL A 181 12.80 4.76 -17.78
C VAL A 181 13.43 4.78 -16.39
N GLN A 182 14.11 5.88 -16.06
CA GLN A 182 14.60 6.11 -14.71
C GLN A 182 13.47 6.65 -13.83
N SER A 183 13.46 6.26 -12.57
CA SER A 183 12.36 6.60 -11.66
C SER A 183 12.83 6.85 -10.24
N ILE A 184 12.09 7.70 -9.52
CA ILE A 184 12.20 7.90 -8.08
C ILE A 184 10.96 7.33 -7.42
N PHE A 185 11.10 6.28 -6.63
CA PHE A 185 10.01 5.79 -5.80
C PHE A 185 9.97 6.64 -4.53
N LEU A 186 8.88 7.38 -4.28
CA LEU A 186 8.77 8.25 -3.11
C LEU A 186 8.24 7.40 -1.94
N SER A 187 9.15 6.70 -1.25
CA SER A 187 8.94 5.55 -0.34
C SER A 187 9.01 4.20 -1.05
N ASP A 188 10.05 3.43 -0.71
CA ASP A 188 10.37 2.14 -1.31
C ASP A 188 10.73 1.09 -0.25
N ILE A 189 9.78 0.21 0.06
CA ILE A 189 9.98 -0.87 1.05
C ILE A 189 10.52 -2.17 0.46
N SER A 190 10.85 -2.21 -0.84
CA SER A 190 11.17 -3.47 -1.54
C SER A 190 12.37 -4.20 -0.96
N GLU A 191 13.36 -3.46 -0.49
CA GLU A 191 14.57 -4.01 0.12
C GLU A 191 14.52 -3.94 1.65
N THR A 192 13.88 -2.90 2.21
CA THR A 192 13.88 -2.69 3.67
C THR A 192 12.99 -3.69 4.41
N LEU A 193 11.94 -4.20 3.75
CA LEU A 193 11.03 -5.22 4.30
C LEU A 193 11.14 -6.58 3.58
N ASP A 194 12.28 -6.87 2.95
CA ASP A 194 12.64 -8.21 2.44
C ASP A 194 14.18 -8.37 2.31
N SER A 195 14.93 -7.81 3.26
CA SER A 195 16.40 -7.75 3.19
C SER A 195 17.07 -9.12 3.28
N PRO A 196 18.14 -9.38 2.52
CA PRO A 196 18.88 -10.64 2.63
C PRO A 196 19.68 -10.73 3.93
N ILE A 197 19.85 -11.94 4.47
CA ILE A 197 20.87 -12.21 5.49
C ILE A 197 22.21 -12.41 4.78
N LEU A 198 23.15 -11.48 4.98
CA LEU A 198 24.47 -11.55 4.36
C LEU A 198 25.39 -12.57 5.08
N PRO A 199 26.35 -13.21 4.37
CA PRO A 199 27.28 -14.16 4.98
C PRO A 199 28.01 -13.57 6.19
N GLY A 200 27.99 -14.29 7.32
CA GLY A 200 28.67 -13.90 8.55
C GLY A 200 27.94 -12.87 9.43
N GLY A 201 26.71 -12.48 9.09
CA GLY A 201 26.00 -11.38 9.75
C GLY A 201 24.63 -11.73 10.33
N HIS A 202 24.20 -10.90 11.28
CA HIS A 202 22.80 -10.69 11.63
C HIS A 202 22.18 -9.66 10.66
N LYS A 203 20.84 -9.65 10.53
CA LYS A 203 20.19 -8.55 9.80
C LYS A 203 20.54 -7.21 10.46
N PRO A 204 20.94 -6.20 9.68
CA PRO A 204 21.15 -4.87 10.25
C PRO A 204 19.83 -4.33 10.82
N LEU A 205 19.92 -3.52 11.87
CA LEU A 205 18.75 -2.86 12.46
C LEU A 205 18.09 -1.89 11.45
N LEU A 206 18.92 -1.27 10.61
CA LEU A 206 18.48 -0.47 9.46
C LEU A 206 18.94 -1.18 8.19
N PRO A 207 18.05 -1.90 7.51
CA PRO A 207 18.36 -2.53 6.24
C PRO A 207 18.81 -1.55 5.17
N GLU A 208 19.70 -2.02 4.30
CA GLU A 208 20.05 -1.34 3.05
C GLU A 208 18.81 -1.21 2.15
N GLY A 209 18.81 -0.17 1.32
CA GLY A 209 17.68 0.17 0.44
C GLY A 209 16.82 1.33 0.95
N GLY A 210 15.59 1.44 0.46
CA GLY A 210 14.77 2.64 0.68
C GLY A 210 15.17 3.82 -0.21
N THR A 211 14.28 4.80 -0.31
CA THR A 211 14.50 6.02 -1.09
C THR A 211 15.47 6.94 -0.37
N LYS A 212 16.54 7.37 -1.04
CA LYS A 212 17.50 8.30 -0.44
C LYS A 212 16.89 9.69 -0.30
N LEU A 213 17.29 10.43 0.73
CA LEU A 213 16.79 11.81 0.96
C LEU A 213 17.10 12.73 -0.23
N VAL A 214 18.24 12.52 -0.91
CA VAL A 214 18.62 13.27 -2.12
C VAL A 214 17.70 12.98 -3.30
N ASP A 215 17.18 11.76 -3.42
CA ASP A 215 16.24 11.41 -4.49
C ASP A 215 14.85 12.01 -4.21
N ILE A 216 14.41 12.02 -2.94
CA ILE A 216 13.18 12.72 -2.56
C ILE A 216 13.30 14.23 -2.81
N ALA A 217 14.47 14.81 -2.53
CA ALA A 217 14.74 16.22 -2.82
C ALA A 217 14.68 16.53 -4.33
N ASP A 218 15.22 15.63 -5.15
CA ASP A 218 15.24 15.74 -6.62
C ASP A 218 13.87 15.48 -7.29
N SER A 219 12.87 15.04 -6.52
CA SER A 219 11.52 14.74 -7.05
C SER A 219 10.81 15.93 -7.68
N ALA A 220 11.17 17.17 -7.32
CA ALA A 220 10.64 18.38 -7.93
C ALA A 220 11.13 18.60 -9.38
N ASN A 221 12.17 17.88 -9.82
CA ASN A 221 12.80 18.05 -11.12
C ASN A 221 12.43 16.95 -12.13
N SER A 222 11.48 16.09 -11.75
CA SER A 222 11.03 14.95 -12.55
C SER A 222 10.06 15.34 -13.67
N LEU A 223 10.00 14.53 -14.72
CA LEU A 223 9.11 14.70 -15.88
C LEU A 223 7.63 14.67 -15.49
N GLY A 224 7.31 13.96 -14.41
CA GLY A 224 5.97 13.80 -13.87
C GLY A 224 5.97 12.88 -12.66
N THR A 225 4.81 12.81 -12.01
CA THR A 225 4.55 11.93 -10.87
C THR A 225 3.32 11.07 -11.15
N ILE A 226 3.47 9.76 -11.02
CA ILE A 226 2.37 8.80 -11.10
C ILE A 226 2.14 8.22 -9.70
N ALA A 227 0.95 8.44 -9.15
CA ALA A 227 0.49 7.70 -7.99
C ALA A 227 -0.40 6.55 -8.46
N ILE A 228 0.05 5.32 -8.20
CA ILE A 228 -0.69 4.10 -8.56
C ILE A 228 -1.72 3.70 -7.49
N CYS A 229 -1.75 4.41 -6.36
CA CYS A 229 -2.84 4.35 -5.40
C CYS A 229 -3.29 5.79 -5.11
N ARG A 230 -4.52 6.14 -5.49
CA ARG A 230 -5.05 7.51 -5.36
C ARG A 230 -5.13 7.96 -3.92
N THR A 231 -5.29 7.02 -2.98
CA THR A 231 -5.26 7.29 -1.54
C THR A 231 -3.93 7.83 -1.02
N ALA A 232 -2.83 7.74 -1.78
CA ALA A 232 -1.51 8.29 -1.45
C ALA A 232 -1.11 9.49 -2.34
N GLY A 233 -2.08 10.10 -3.04
CA GLY A 233 -1.81 11.08 -4.09
C GLY A 233 -1.45 12.50 -3.64
N SER A 234 -1.51 12.84 -2.34
CA SER A 234 -1.40 14.26 -1.92
C SER A 234 0.00 14.85 -2.18
N ALA A 235 1.05 14.04 -2.08
CA ALA A 235 2.40 14.45 -2.41
C ALA A 235 2.58 14.77 -3.91
N ALA A 236 1.94 13.99 -4.79
CA ALA A 236 1.93 14.28 -6.23
C ALA A 236 1.20 15.60 -6.54
N VAL A 237 0.06 15.84 -5.87
CA VAL A 237 -0.69 17.11 -5.99
C VAL A 237 0.15 18.29 -5.50
N TYR A 238 0.91 18.12 -4.41
CA TYR A 238 1.83 19.14 -3.93
C TYR A 238 2.92 19.46 -4.95
N LEU A 239 3.58 18.43 -5.52
CA LEU A 239 4.61 18.60 -6.54
C LEU A 239 4.07 19.35 -7.77
N LYS A 240 2.85 19.03 -8.20
CA LYS A 240 2.15 19.75 -9.27
C LYS A 240 1.94 21.22 -8.94
N ASN A 241 1.37 21.51 -7.77
CA ASN A 241 0.99 22.88 -7.42
C ASN A 241 2.19 23.79 -7.11
N LYS A 242 3.25 23.25 -6.52
CA LYS A 242 4.42 24.03 -6.09
C LYS A 242 5.54 24.07 -7.14
N PHE A 243 5.75 22.97 -7.85
CA PHE A 243 6.89 22.79 -8.76
C PHE A 243 6.49 22.56 -10.23
N ASN A 244 5.19 22.58 -10.55
CA ASN A 244 4.65 22.32 -11.88
C ASN A 244 4.99 20.93 -12.46
N VAL A 245 5.30 19.96 -11.60
CA VAL A 245 5.50 18.56 -12.01
C VAL A 245 4.13 17.93 -12.33
N PRO A 246 3.86 17.45 -13.56
CA PRO A 246 2.60 16.81 -13.90
C PRO A 246 2.26 15.67 -12.92
N ALA A 247 0.99 15.56 -12.51
CA ALA A 247 0.53 14.52 -11.59
C ALA A 247 -0.60 13.70 -12.20
N ILE A 248 -0.42 12.38 -12.17
CA ILE A 248 -1.38 11.37 -12.63
C ILE A 248 -1.75 10.50 -11.43
N LEU A 249 -3.04 10.37 -11.15
CA LEU A 249 -3.58 9.63 -10.00
C LEU A 249 -4.53 8.54 -10.51
N ASP A 250 -4.03 7.31 -10.56
CA ASP A 250 -4.72 6.18 -11.17
C ASP A 250 -4.85 4.99 -10.21
N PRO A 251 -5.71 4.00 -10.51
CA PRO A 251 -5.78 2.76 -9.75
C PRO A 251 -4.47 1.97 -9.90
N ALA A 252 -4.29 0.96 -9.05
CA ALA A 252 -3.14 0.09 -9.13
C ALA A 252 -3.12 -0.67 -10.47
N PRO A 253 -1.95 -0.84 -11.12
CA PRO A 253 -1.84 -1.57 -12.38
C PRO A 253 -2.01 -3.07 -12.15
N ILE A 254 -3.26 -3.51 -11.95
CA ILE A 254 -3.67 -4.91 -11.82
C ILE A 254 -4.64 -5.20 -12.96
N GLY A 255 -4.41 -6.31 -13.66
CA GLY A 255 -5.13 -6.70 -14.86
C GLY A 255 -4.62 -6.03 -16.12
N VAL A 256 -5.39 -6.17 -17.21
CA VAL A 256 -4.97 -5.72 -18.54
C VAL A 256 -5.11 -4.21 -18.64
N ALA A 257 -6.31 -3.66 -18.46
CA ALA A 257 -6.54 -2.25 -18.78
C ALA A 257 -5.82 -1.30 -17.83
N ASN A 258 -5.76 -1.61 -16.52
CA ASN A 258 -5.05 -0.76 -15.57
C ASN A 258 -3.53 -0.79 -15.81
N THR A 259 -2.96 -1.94 -16.19
CA THR A 259 -1.54 -2.04 -16.53
C THR A 259 -1.23 -1.35 -17.86
N ASP A 260 -2.10 -1.51 -18.87
CA ASP A 260 -1.99 -0.79 -20.15
C ASP A 260 -1.99 0.73 -19.91
N MET A 261 -2.88 1.23 -19.04
CA MET A 261 -2.94 2.65 -18.68
C MET A 261 -1.65 3.12 -17.98
N PHE A 262 -1.10 2.34 -17.05
CA PHE A 262 0.18 2.66 -16.43
C PHE A 262 1.32 2.75 -17.46
N VAL A 263 1.43 1.76 -18.36
CA VAL A 263 2.44 1.76 -19.44
C VAL A 263 2.25 2.96 -20.36
N GLN A 264 1.02 3.29 -20.75
CA GLN A 264 0.72 4.45 -21.58
C GLN A 264 1.10 5.77 -20.89
N ASN A 265 0.84 5.90 -19.60
CA ASN A 265 1.23 7.08 -18.82
C ASN A 265 2.75 7.23 -18.73
N ILE A 266 3.48 6.13 -18.60
CA ILE A 266 4.96 6.14 -18.66
C ILE A 266 5.44 6.59 -20.04
N CYS A 267 4.87 6.08 -21.13
CA CYS A 267 5.18 6.52 -22.48
C CYS A 267 4.87 8.02 -22.69
N LEU A 268 3.72 8.49 -22.19
CA LEU A 268 3.30 9.89 -22.28
C LEU A 268 4.31 10.83 -21.60
N LEU A 269 4.76 10.51 -20.40
CA LEU A 269 5.69 11.35 -19.64
C LEU A 269 7.14 11.25 -20.14
N SER A 270 7.58 10.05 -20.55
CA SER A 270 8.97 9.82 -20.97
C SER A 270 9.25 10.06 -22.46
N GLY A 271 8.20 10.06 -23.30
CA GLY A 271 8.32 10.06 -24.75
C GLY A 271 8.90 8.76 -25.34
N LYS A 272 9.10 7.72 -24.52
CA LYS A 272 9.66 6.43 -24.97
C LYS A 272 8.56 5.51 -25.50
N PRO A 273 8.81 4.74 -26.57
CA PRO A 273 7.85 3.76 -27.07
C PRO A 273 7.73 2.57 -26.12
N ILE A 274 6.65 1.79 -26.27
CA ILE A 274 6.49 0.53 -25.56
C ILE A 274 7.51 -0.47 -26.14
N PRO A 275 8.40 -1.06 -25.32
CA PRO A 275 9.38 -2.04 -25.79
C PRO A 275 8.71 -3.40 -26.06
N ARG A 276 9.32 -4.22 -26.91
CA ARG A 276 8.79 -5.53 -27.32
C ARG A 276 8.58 -6.47 -26.12
N GLU A 277 9.42 -6.38 -25.11
CA GLU A 277 9.35 -7.17 -23.88
C GLU A 277 8.03 -6.95 -23.14
N ILE A 278 7.58 -5.69 -23.04
CA ILE A 278 6.30 -5.34 -22.40
C ILE A 278 5.12 -5.85 -23.23
N GLU A 279 5.20 -5.77 -24.56
CA GLU A 279 4.17 -6.37 -25.44
C GLU A 279 4.06 -7.89 -25.26
N ILE A 280 5.19 -8.57 -25.07
CA ILE A 280 5.23 -10.01 -24.81
C ILE A 280 4.63 -10.34 -23.44
N GLU A 281 4.97 -9.58 -22.39
CA GLU A 281 4.37 -9.77 -21.07
C GLU A 281 2.85 -9.56 -21.08
N ARG A 282 2.39 -8.51 -21.78
CA ARG A 282 0.96 -8.29 -22.02
C ARG A 282 0.33 -9.47 -22.77
N GLY A 283 0.97 -9.94 -23.84
CA GLY A 283 0.50 -11.08 -24.62
C GLY A 283 0.38 -12.36 -23.79
N ARG A 284 1.34 -12.61 -22.88
CA ARG A 284 1.29 -13.73 -21.94
C ARG A 284 0.13 -13.64 -20.96
N LEU A 285 -0.19 -12.45 -20.45
CA LEU A 285 -1.37 -12.29 -19.59
C LEU A 285 -2.65 -12.66 -20.34
N ILE A 286 -2.79 -12.19 -21.59
CA ILE A 286 -3.95 -12.53 -22.42
C ILE A 286 -4.02 -14.05 -22.67
N ASP A 287 -2.89 -14.67 -22.98
CA ASP A 287 -2.78 -16.12 -23.18
C ASP A 287 -3.18 -16.89 -21.91
N SER A 288 -2.66 -16.49 -20.75
CA SER A 288 -3.04 -17.08 -19.45
C SER A 288 -4.52 -16.90 -19.13
N MET A 289 -5.13 -15.76 -19.48
CA MET A 289 -6.58 -15.56 -19.33
C MET A 289 -7.38 -16.51 -20.22
N VAL A 290 -6.91 -16.81 -21.43
CA VAL A 290 -7.50 -17.82 -22.32
C VAL A 290 -7.31 -19.22 -21.74
N ASP A 291 -6.13 -19.56 -21.23
CA ASP A 291 -5.84 -20.89 -20.68
C ASP A 291 -6.73 -21.26 -19.50
N VAL A 292 -7.11 -20.30 -18.65
CA VAL A 292 -7.93 -20.56 -17.46
C VAL A 292 -9.41 -20.18 -17.64
N HIS A 293 -9.80 -19.72 -18.83
CA HIS A 293 -11.13 -19.12 -19.02
C HIS A 293 -12.27 -20.06 -18.62
N HIS A 294 -12.18 -21.36 -18.94
CA HIS A 294 -13.20 -22.36 -18.60
C HIS A 294 -13.31 -22.60 -17.08
N TYR A 295 -12.23 -22.37 -16.33
CA TYR A 295 -12.27 -22.39 -14.87
C TYR A 295 -12.87 -21.13 -14.28
N MET A 296 -12.64 -19.95 -14.88
CA MET A 296 -12.93 -18.65 -14.27
C MET A 296 -14.26 -18.06 -14.71
N PHE A 297 -14.69 -18.36 -15.94
CA PHE A 297 -15.83 -17.72 -16.57
C PHE A 297 -17.11 -17.89 -15.75
N GLY A 298 -17.79 -16.77 -15.52
CA GLY A 298 -19.06 -16.70 -14.80
C GLY A 298 -18.96 -16.95 -13.29
N ARG A 299 -17.79 -17.25 -12.74
CA ARG A 299 -17.64 -17.51 -11.30
C ARG A 299 -17.87 -16.26 -10.48
N LYS A 300 -18.59 -16.41 -9.38
CA LYS A 300 -18.88 -15.31 -8.46
C LYS A 300 -17.68 -15.04 -7.56
N VAL A 301 -17.22 -13.79 -7.50
CA VAL A 301 -16.09 -13.40 -6.64
C VAL A 301 -16.49 -12.23 -5.72
N ALA A 302 -16.19 -12.38 -4.43
CA ALA A 302 -16.35 -11.33 -3.44
C ALA A 302 -14.98 -10.81 -3.00
N ILE A 303 -14.83 -9.49 -2.96
CA ILE A 303 -13.54 -8.82 -2.84
C ILE A 303 -13.60 -7.81 -1.70
N PHE A 304 -12.59 -7.81 -0.83
CA PHE A 304 -12.45 -6.76 0.17
C PHE A 304 -10.98 -6.36 0.39
N GLY A 305 -10.76 -5.11 0.80
CA GLY A 305 -9.41 -4.58 1.03
C GLY A 305 -9.35 -3.06 0.97
N ASP A 306 -8.16 -2.55 0.65
CA ASP A 306 -7.95 -1.11 0.41
C ASP A 306 -8.53 -0.69 -0.95
N PRO A 307 -9.11 0.52 -1.07
CA PRO A 307 -10.01 0.88 -2.16
C PRO A 307 -9.33 0.83 -3.53
N ASP A 308 -8.09 1.31 -3.67
CA ASP A 308 -7.36 1.30 -4.94
C ASP A 308 -7.10 -0.13 -5.44
N ILE A 309 -6.73 -1.05 -4.54
CA ILE A 309 -6.48 -2.46 -4.87
C ILE A 309 -7.79 -3.18 -5.19
N VAL A 310 -8.86 -2.93 -4.42
CA VAL A 310 -10.18 -3.53 -4.67
C VAL A 310 -10.75 -3.06 -6.01
N SER A 311 -10.71 -1.76 -6.30
CA SER A 311 -11.15 -1.22 -7.61
C SER A 311 -10.40 -1.88 -8.77
N ALA A 312 -9.07 -2.00 -8.65
CA ALA A 312 -8.26 -2.61 -9.69
C ALA A 312 -8.57 -4.11 -9.89
N MET A 313 -8.74 -4.87 -8.79
CA MET A 313 -9.12 -6.28 -8.85
C MET A 313 -10.52 -6.51 -9.41
N VAL A 314 -11.50 -5.66 -9.07
CA VAL A 314 -12.87 -5.76 -9.63
C VAL A 314 -12.83 -5.66 -11.15
N ARG A 315 -12.07 -4.70 -11.69
CA ARG A 315 -11.88 -4.58 -13.14
C ARG A 315 -11.20 -5.81 -13.72
N PHE A 316 -10.07 -6.24 -13.15
CA PHE A 316 -9.35 -7.39 -13.68
C PHE A 316 -10.20 -8.68 -13.68
N PHE A 317 -10.98 -8.92 -12.63
CA PHE A 317 -11.81 -10.13 -12.57
C PHE A 317 -12.98 -10.06 -13.56
N ALA A 318 -13.51 -8.87 -13.84
CA ALA A 318 -14.48 -8.68 -14.92
C ALA A 318 -13.84 -8.89 -16.31
N GLU A 319 -12.61 -8.40 -16.54
CA GLU A 319 -11.82 -8.67 -17.75
C GLU A 319 -11.58 -10.17 -17.97
N ALA A 320 -11.34 -10.92 -16.90
CA ALA A 320 -11.18 -12.38 -16.93
C ALA A 320 -12.51 -13.17 -17.04
N GLY A 321 -13.64 -12.48 -17.26
CA GLY A 321 -14.94 -13.11 -17.44
C GLY A 321 -15.59 -13.62 -16.16
N MET A 322 -15.05 -13.31 -14.97
CA MET A 322 -15.68 -13.60 -13.70
C MET A 322 -16.82 -12.61 -13.41
N LYS A 323 -17.61 -12.89 -12.37
CA LYS A 323 -18.69 -12.02 -11.88
C LYS A 323 -18.35 -11.48 -10.50
N PRO A 324 -17.75 -10.29 -10.38
CA PRO A 324 -17.64 -9.61 -9.09
C PRO A 324 -19.04 -9.39 -8.52
N THR A 325 -19.34 -9.98 -7.37
CA THR A 325 -20.66 -9.86 -6.73
C THR A 325 -20.64 -8.85 -5.60
N VAL A 326 -19.53 -8.73 -4.88
CA VAL A 326 -19.37 -7.81 -3.75
C VAL A 326 -17.98 -7.19 -3.80
N ALA A 327 -17.90 -5.87 -3.67
CA ALA A 327 -16.66 -5.11 -3.54
C ALA A 327 -16.73 -4.25 -2.29
N MET A 328 -15.81 -4.49 -1.34
CA MET A 328 -15.83 -3.86 -0.03
C MET A 328 -14.52 -3.16 0.33
N THR A 329 -14.65 -1.96 0.90
CA THR A 329 -13.55 -1.24 1.54
C THR A 329 -14.00 -0.65 2.87
N ALA A 330 -13.13 -0.69 3.88
CA ALA A 330 -13.35 0.01 5.15
C ALA A 330 -12.92 1.49 5.11
N THR A 331 -12.21 1.89 4.06
CA THR A 331 -11.77 3.27 3.84
C THR A 331 -12.67 3.93 2.81
N LYS A 332 -13.31 5.05 3.18
CA LYS A 332 -14.09 5.86 2.24
C LYS A 332 -13.16 6.63 1.32
N HIS A 333 -13.41 6.57 0.02
CA HIS A 333 -12.68 7.31 -1.00
C HIS A 333 -13.61 7.67 -2.16
N LYS A 334 -13.58 8.95 -2.57
CA LYS A 334 -14.50 9.51 -3.56
C LYS A 334 -14.56 8.74 -4.90
N ASP A 335 -13.48 8.06 -5.27
CA ASP A 335 -13.35 7.36 -6.56
C ASP A 335 -13.74 5.89 -6.49
N PHE A 336 -13.89 5.30 -5.29
CA PHE A 336 -14.16 3.86 -5.14
C PHE A 336 -15.49 3.44 -5.79
N ALA A 337 -16.61 4.04 -5.36
CA ALA A 337 -17.91 3.71 -5.93
C ALA A 337 -18.04 4.04 -7.43
N PRO A 338 -17.54 5.20 -7.93
CA PRO A 338 -17.48 5.47 -9.37
C PRO A 338 -16.71 4.42 -10.18
N ASP A 339 -15.54 3.96 -9.72
CA ASP A 339 -14.74 2.95 -10.40
C ASP A 339 -15.53 1.65 -10.58
N ILE A 340 -16.17 1.15 -9.51
CA ILE A 340 -16.96 -0.09 -9.57
C ILE A 340 -18.17 0.07 -10.50
N LYS A 341 -18.84 1.23 -10.48
CA LYS A 341 -19.98 1.51 -11.39
C LYS A 341 -19.56 1.55 -12.86
N ALA A 342 -18.37 2.06 -13.16
CA ALA A 342 -17.82 2.04 -14.52
C ALA A 342 -17.61 0.60 -14.99
N VAL A 343 -17.02 -0.27 -14.15
CA VAL A 343 -16.85 -1.70 -14.46
C VAL A 343 -18.21 -2.39 -14.64
N ASN A 344 -19.18 -2.14 -13.76
CA ASN A 344 -20.54 -2.68 -13.88
C ASN A 344 -21.19 -2.33 -15.23
N SER A 345 -21.01 -1.09 -15.68
CA SER A 345 -21.57 -0.61 -16.96
C SER A 345 -20.87 -1.23 -18.16
N GLU A 346 -19.55 -1.34 -18.13
CA GLU A 346 -18.72 -1.87 -19.22
C GLU A 346 -18.89 -3.39 -19.40
N TYR A 347 -18.85 -4.15 -18.30
CA TYR A 347 -18.89 -5.62 -18.31
C TYR A 347 -20.28 -6.20 -18.01
N LYS A 348 -21.29 -5.35 -17.81
CA LYS A 348 -22.67 -5.74 -17.46
C LYS A 348 -22.72 -6.61 -16.20
N THR A 349 -21.93 -6.23 -15.19
CA THR A 349 -21.91 -6.88 -13.87
C THR A 349 -22.77 -6.09 -12.87
N ASP A 350 -23.13 -6.73 -11.76
CA ASP A 350 -23.97 -6.14 -10.70
C ASP A 350 -23.26 -6.25 -9.35
N THR A 351 -22.09 -5.61 -9.27
CA THR A 351 -21.26 -5.63 -8.05
C THR A 351 -21.89 -4.77 -6.97
N GLN A 352 -22.17 -5.37 -5.81
CA GLN A 352 -22.61 -4.64 -4.62
C GLN A 352 -21.45 -3.86 -4.01
N ILE A 353 -21.61 -2.55 -3.87
CA ILE A 353 -20.56 -1.63 -3.41
C ILE A 353 -20.74 -1.36 -1.92
N LEU A 354 -19.77 -1.79 -1.13
CA LEU A 354 -19.76 -1.64 0.31
C LEU A 354 -18.61 -0.73 0.75
N GLU A 355 -18.91 0.54 1.02
CA GLU A 355 -17.89 1.55 1.31
C GLU A 355 -17.97 2.06 2.76
N GLY A 356 -16.81 2.07 3.44
CA GLY A 356 -16.72 2.54 4.81
C GLY A 356 -17.42 1.63 5.83
N THR A 357 -17.55 0.35 5.49
CA THR A 357 -18.17 -0.67 6.36
C THR A 357 -17.12 -1.63 6.94
N ASP A 358 -17.55 -2.79 7.43
CA ASP A 358 -16.73 -3.83 8.03
C ASP A 358 -17.06 -5.23 7.49
N LEU A 359 -16.35 -6.23 8.02
CA LEU A 359 -16.45 -7.60 7.52
C LEU A 359 -17.75 -8.30 7.89
N TYR A 360 -18.48 -7.80 8.89
CA TYR A 360 -19.81 -8.34 9.21
C TYR A 360 -20.81 -8.03 8.09
N GLU A 361 -20.88 -6.77 7.66
CA GLU A 361 -21.79 -6.40 6.56
C GLU A 361 -21.35 -7.05 5.24
N PHE A 362 -20.03 -7.14 5.00
CA PHE A 362 -19.51 -7.91 3.87
C PHE A 362 -20.03 -9.36 3.88
N HIS A 363 -19.97 -10.05 5.03
CA HIS A 363 -20.45 -11.43 5.15
C HIS A 363 -21.94 -11.56 4.86
N GLU A 364 -22.78 -10.68 5.40
CA GLU A 364 -24.23 -10.70 5.17
C GLU A 364 -24.60 -10.48 3.68
N VAL A 365 -23.86 -9.61 2.99
CA VAL A 365 -24.07 -9.36 1.56
C VAL A 365 -23.56 -10.55 0.73
N VAL A 366 -22.44 -11.18 1.12
CA VAL A 366 -21.95 -12.42 0.51
C VAL A 366 -22.98 -13.54 0.62
N LYS A 367 -23.62 -13.74 1.78
CA LYS A 367 -24.71 -14.73 1.95
C LYS A 367 -25.88 -14.49 0.99
N THR A 368 -26.21 -13.22 0.76
CA THR A 368 -27.37 -12.83 -0.05
C THR A 368 -27.10 -12.92 -1.56
N HIS A 369 -25.91 -12.51 -2.02
CA HIS A 369 -25.58 -12.41 -3.45
C HIS A 369 -24.76 -13.62 -3.95
N GLY A 370 -24.16 -14.37 -3.03
CA GLY A 370 -23.31 -15.53 -3.26
C GLY A 370 -21.90 -15.16 -3.70
N ALA A 371 -20.95 -16.03 -3.37
CA ALA A 371 -19.59 -16.02 -3.87
C ALA A 371 -19.10 -17.47 -4.01
N GLU A 372 -18.23 -17.73 -4.99
CA GLU A 372 -17.49 -18.99 -5.15
C GLU A 372 -16.01 -18.83 -4.79
N LEU A 373 -15.56 -17.58 -4.57
CA LEU A 373 -14.21 -17.21 -4.21
C LEU A 373 -14.23 -15.90 -3.43
N ILE A 374 -13.46 -15.84 -2.34
CA ILE A 374 -13.16 -14.58 -1.65
C ILE A 374 -11.73 -14.17 -1.97
N VAL A 375 -11.51 -12.90 -2.30
CA VAL A 375 -10.20 -12.29 -2.45
C VAL A 375 -10.05 -11.16 -1.43
N GLY A 376 -9.05 -11.25 -0.57
CA GLY A 376 -8.80 -10.25 0.48
C GLY A 376 -7.73 -10.70 1.45
N ASN A 377 -7.58 -10.03 2.59
CA ASN A 377 -6.50 -10.35 3.54
C ASN A 377 -6.88 -11.48 4.52
N SER A 378 -6.00 -11.82 5.47
CA SER A 378 -6.23 -12.94 6.41
C SER A 378 -7.48 -12.81 7.27
N LYS A 379 -8.06 -11.61 7.42
CA LYS A 379 -9.29 -11.41 8.19
C LYS A 379 -10.52 -12.03 7.54
N GLY A 380 -10.45 -12.39 6.25
CA GLY A 380 -11.53 -13.09 5.55
C GLY A 380 -11.60 -14.58 5.84
N LYS A 381 -10.70 -15.14 6.66
CA LYS A 381 -10.60 -16.58 6.89
C LYS A 381 -11.89 -17.16 7.48
N ASP A 382 -12.42 -16.54 8.52
CA ASP A 382 -13.61 -17.03 9.22
C ASP A 382 -14.82 -17.02 8.28
N ILE A 383 -14.97 -15.97 7.46
CA ILE A 383 -16.04 -15.86 6.45
C ILE A 383 -15.92 -16.96 5.40
N ALA A 384 -14.71 -17.20 4.91
CA ALA A 384 -14.45 -18.23 3.91
C ALA A 384 -14.75 -19.66 4.44
N ASP A 385 -14.47 -19.91 5.73
CA ASP A 385 -14.81 -21.16 6.39
C ASP A 385 -16.32 -21.32 6.58
N ASP A 386 -17.00 -20.28 7.07
CA ASP A 386 -18.44 -20.27 7.29
C ASP A 386 -19.22 -20.51 5.99
N GLU A 387 -18.80 -19.87 4.90
CA GLU A 387 -19.42 -20.00 3.57
C GLU A 387 -18.89 -21.22 2.79
N ASN A 388 -17.90 -21.94 3.31
CA ASN A 388 -17.25 -23.08 2.66
C ASN A 388 -16.77 -22.78 1.22
N ILE A 389 -16.06 -21.66 1.06
CA ILE A 389 -15.47 -21.19 -0.21
C ILE A 389 -13.99 -20.83 -0.05
N PRO A 390 -13.18 -20.94 -1.13
CA PRO A 390 -11.76 -20.61 -1.05
C PRO A 390 -11.51 -19.12 -0.75
N LEU A 391 -10.43 -18.85 -0.02
CA LEU A 391 -9.89 -17.50 0.22
C LEU A 391 -8.50 -17.37 -0.42
N VAL A 392 -8.41 -16.47 -1.40
CA VAL A 392 -7.14 -16.01 -1.98
C VAL A 392 -6.66 -14.78 -1.22
N ARG A 393 -5.45 -14.88 -0.68
CA ARG A 393 -4.89 -13.88 0.23
C ARG A 393 -4.15 -12.79 -0.53
N VAL A 394 -4.71 -11.58 -0.51
CA VAL A 394 -4.19 -10.39 -1.18
C VAL A 394 -4.25 -9.19 -0.23
N GLY A 395 -3.33 -8.25 -0.40
CA GLY A 395 -3.27 -7.01 0.36
C GLY A 395 -2.65 -7.19 1.74
N PHE A 396 -3.04 -6.33 2.69
CA PHE A 396 -2.44 -6.22 4.01
C PHE A 396 -3.50 -6.23 5.13
N PRO A 397 -3.26 -6.90 6.27
CA PRO A 397 -2.18 -7.84 6.54
C PRO A 397 -2.55 -9.28 6.17
N VAL A 398 -1.62 -10.00 5.58
CA VAL A 398 -1.65 -11.47 5.46
C VAL A 398 -0.70 -12.08 6.48
N TYR A 399 -1.24 -12.72 7.53
CA TYR A 399 -0.45 -13.25 8.66
C TYR A 399 -0.52 -14.78 8.82
N ASP A 400 -1.42 -15.44 8.12
CA ASP A 400 -1.67 -16.89 8.17
C ASP A 400 -1.18 -17.64 6.92
N ARG A 401 -0.45 -16.94 6.04
CA ARG A 401 0.41 -17.52 4.99
C ARG A 401 1.79 -16.87 5.05
N VAL A 402 2.77 -17.52 4.43
CA VAL A 402 4.16 -17.06 4.39
C VAL A 402 4.52 -16.74 2.94
N GLY A 403 5.24 -15.65 2.73
CA GLY A 403 5.79 -15.29 1.41
C GLY A 403 4.89 -14.49 0.49
N VAL A 404 3.62 -14.23 0.85
CA VAL A 404 2.68 -13.45 0.00
C VAL A 404 3.24 -12.08 -0.38
N TYR A 405 3.98 -11.45 0.53
CA TYR A 405 4.60 -10.15 0.32
C TYR A 405 5.76 -10.14 -0.71
N ARG A 406 6.29 -11.31 -1.09
CA ARG A 406 7.41 -11.43 -2.04
C ARG A 406 6.98 -11.46 -3.49
N TYR A 407 5.74 -11.90 -3.74
CA TYR A 407 5.20 -12.09 -5.08
C TYR A 407 4.35 -10.89 -5.48
N PRO A 408 4.48 -10.40 -6.73
CA PRO A 408 3.67 -9.31 -7.22
C PRO A 408 2.24 -9.76 -7.55
N ILE A 409 1.27 -8.88 -7.35
CA ILE A 409 -0.06 -8.91 -7.97
C ILE A 409 -0.23 -7.78 -9.00
N ILE A 410 0.73 -6.86 -9.07
CA ILE A 410 0.77 -5.71 -9.97
C ILE A 410 1.54 -6.05 -11.27
N GLY A 411 1.24 -5.34 -12.35
CA GLY A 411 1.83 -5.54 -13.66
C GLY A 411 1.25 -6.75 -14.38
N TYR A 412 1.70 -7.01 -15.60
CA TYR A 412 1.23 -8.16 -16.36
C TYR A 412 1.63 -9.47 -15.67
N ASN A 413 2.88 -9.60 -15.21
CA ASN A 413 3.35 -10.83 -14.54
C ASN A 413 2.68 -11.04 -13.18
N GLY A 414 2.45 -9.97 -12.40
CA GLY A 414 1.72 -10.09 -11.14
C GLY A 414 0.25 -10.45 -11.34
N SER A 415 -0.35 -9.97 -12.43
CA SER A 415 -1.72 -10.35 -12.81
C SER A 415 -1.82 -11.83 -13.22
N ILE A 416 -0.80 -12.36 -13.94
CA ILE A 416 -0.69 -13.81 -14.21
C ILE A 416 -0.61 -14.59 -12.91
N TYR A 417 0.29 -14.18 -11.99
CA TYR A 417 0.42 -14.84 -10.69
C TYR A 417 -0.89 -14.83 -9.89
N LEU A 418 -1.60 -13.69 -9.85
CA LEU A 418 -2.89 -13.59 -9.17
C LEU A 418 -3.94 -14.52 -9.82
N LEU A 419 -3.98 -14.58 -11.14
CA LEU A 419 -4.88 -15.44 -11.89
C LEU A 419 -4.62 -16.93 -11.60
N ASP A 420 -3.36 -17.35 -11.60
CA ASP A 420 -2.94 -18.71 -11.25
C ASP A 420 -3.29 -19.06 -9.80
N LEU A 421 -3.06 -18.12 -8.87
CA LEU A 421 -3.38 -18.27 -7.46
C LEU A 421 -4.88 -18.50 -7.25
N MET A 422 -5.71 -17.74 -7.95
CA MET A 422 -7.17 -17.89 -7.90
C MET A 422 -7.65 -19.20 -8.52
N THR A 423 -7.15 -19.53 -9.70
CA THR A 423 -7.49 -20.77 -10.41
C THR A 423 -7.14 -21.99 -9.56
N ASN A 424 -5.93 -22.03 -9.01
CA ASN A 424 -5.50 -23.13 -8.14
C ASN A 424 -6.26 -23.19 -6.82
N ALA A 425 -6.66 -22.04 -6.25
CA ALA A 425 -7.51 -22.03 -5.06
C ALA A 425 -8.89 -22.63 -5.32
N ILE A 426 -9.48 -22.36 -6.48
CA ILE A 426 -10.75 -22.96 -6.92
C ILE A 426 -10.58 -24.48 -7.09
N LEU A 427 -9.58 -24.90 -7.88
CA LEU A 427 -9.31 -26.31 -8.17
C LEU A 427 -8.98 -27.12 -6.90
N GLY A 428 -8.25 -26.51 -5.96
CA GLY A 428 -7.86 -27.14 -4.70
C GLY A 428 -8.97 -27.22 -3.64
N HIS A 429 -9.99 -26.35 -3.71
CA HIS A 429 -11.09 -26.35 -2.73
C HIS A 429 -12.20 -27.33 -3.09
N LYS A 430 -12.70 -27.26 -4.33
CA LYS A 430 -13.73 -28.17 -4.85
C LYS A 430 -13.50 -28.43 -6.33
N TYR A 431 -13.30 -29.69 -6.68
CA TYR A 431 -13.26 -30.16 -8.06
C TYR A 431 -14.69 -30.22 -8.61
N ASP A 432 -15.03 -29.34 -9.56
CA ASP A 432 -16.30 -29.39 -10.29
C ASP A 432 -16.10 -30.12 -11.63
N PRO A 433 -16.44 -31.43 -11.73
CA PRO A 433 -16.26 -32.19 -12.96
C PRO A 433 -17.08 -31.64 -14.14
N ASN A 434 -18.14 -30.86 -13.89
CA ASN A 434 -19.01 -30.35 -14.95
C ASN A 434 -18.46 -29.10 -15.65
N LYS A 435 -17.44 -28.43 -15.08
CA LYS A 435 -16.82 -27.21 -15.65
C LYS A 435 -15.47 -27.47 -16.35
N LEU A 436 -14.98 -28.71 -16.37
CA LEU A 436 -13.75 -29.11 -17.06
C LEU A 436 -13.95 -29.54 -18.51
N HIS A 437 -15.20 -29.80 -18.92
CA HIS A 437 -15.54 -30.38 -20.21
C HIS A 437 -16.26 -29.41 -21.16
N GLN A 438 -16.18 -28.10 -20.93
CA GLN A 438 -16.69 -27.07 -21.85
C GLN A 438 -15.55 -26.33 -22.51
#